data_AF-A0A3A6RDG6-F1
#
_entry.id   AF-A0A3A6RDG6-F1
#
_cell.length_a   1.000
_cell.length_b   1.000
_cell.length_c   1.000
_cell.angle_alpha   90.00
_cell.angle_beta   90.00
_cell.angle_gamma   90.00
#
_symmetry.space_group_name_H-M   'P 1'
#
loop_
_entity.id
_entity.type
_entity.pdbx_description
1 polymer ?
#
loop_
_entity_poly.entity_id
_entity_poly.type
_entity_poly.pdbx_seq_one_letter_code
_entity_poly.pdbx_strand_id
1 'polypeptide(L)'
;MSQYELQLSSSRNAVWIHSSEDGSTVGRFGRMGVDLHNTATEQMLGMPECRLCTHGRPSESDWALFRSKALEWWGVTVPEEAFDRRFFASARPD
;
A
#
# COMPACT_ATOMS: atom_id res chain seq x y z
N MET A 1 12.52 6.17 16.31
CA MET A 1 11.98 5.03 15.55
C MET A 1 10.97 5.58 14.57
N SER A 2 10.90 5.05 13.34
CA SER A 2 9.84 5.42 12.39
C SER A 2 8.49 5.00 12.96
N GLN A 3 7.46 5.84 12.86
CA GLN A 3 6.09 5.49 13.30
C GLN A 3 5.45 4.42 12.41
N TYR A 4 6.03 4.16 11.24
CA TYR A 4 5.52 3.21 10.27
C TYR A 4 6.60 2.21 9.84
N GLU A 5 6.20 0.95 9.66
CA GLU A 5 7.06 -0.17 9.28
C GLU A 5 6.62 -0.77 7.94
N LEU A 6 7.60 -1.06 7.07
CA LEU A 6 7.38 -1.75 5.80
C LEU A 6 7.56 -3.26 5.97
N GLN A 7 6.57 -4.05 5.56
CA GLN A 7 6.65 -5.50 5.51
C GLN A 7 6.49 -5.99 4.05
N LEU A 8 7.36 -6.91 3.63
CA LEU A 8 7.30 -7.53 2.32
C LEU A 8 6.92 -9.00 2.42
N SER A 9 6.07 -9.48 1.52
CA SER A 9 5.90 -10.92 1.30
C SER A 9 7.20 -11.53 0.75
N SER A 10 7.53 -12.76 1.16
CA SER A 10 8.71 -13.48 0.64
C SER A 10 8.66 -13.68 -0.88
N SER A 11 7.46 -13.85 -1.44
CA SER A 11 7.21 -13.98 -2.88
C SER A 11 7.07 -12.65 -3.62
N ARG A 12 7.23 -11.50 -2.94
CA ARG A 12 7.05 -10.15 -3.52
C ARG A 12 5.73 -9.97 -4.29
N ASN A 13 4.66 -10.59 -3.79
CA ASN A 13 3.31 -10.49 -4.35
C ASN A 13 2.37 -9.63 -3.50
N ALA A 14 2.89 -9.09 -2.40
CA ALA A 14 2.24 -8.16 -1.50
C ALA A 14 3.27 -7.37 -0.69
N VAL A 15 2.91 -6.13 -0.37
CA VAL A 15 3.65 -5.16 0.44
C VAL A 15 2.66 -4.56 1.44
N TRP A 16 3.08 -4.39 2.69
CA TRP A 16 2.27 -3.79 3.75
C TRP A 16 3.02 -2.67 4.47
N ILE A 17 2.28 -1.69 4.96
CA ILE A 17 2.77 -0.64 5.85
C ILE A 17 1.93 -0.66 7.11
N HIS A 18 2.59 -0.78 8.25
CA HIS A 18 1.96 -0.87 9.57
C HIS A 18 2.26 0.36 10.41
N SER A 19 1.24 0.88 11.09
CA SER A 19 1.39 1.86 12.16
C SER A 19 1.94 1.17 13.41
N SER A 20 3.02 1.70 13.95
CA SER A 20 3.60 1.23 15.22
C SER A 20 2.81 1.74 16.44
N GLU A 21 1.95 2.74 16.28
CA GLU A 21 1.21 3.35 17.40
C GLU A 21 0.03 2.49 17.85
N ASP A 22 -0.74 1.94 16.90
CA ASP A 22 -1.92 1.13 17.18
C ASP A 22 -1.97 -0.21 16.44
N GLY A 23 -0.90 -0.56 15.72
CA GLY A 23 -0.77 -1.84 15.01
C GLY A 23 -1.58 -1.91 13.70
N SER A 24 -2.21 -0.82 13.26
CA SER A 24 -3.01 -0.81 12.04
C SER A 24 -2.18 -1.08 10.79
N THR A 25 -2.66 -1.93 9.88
CA THR A 25 -2.17 -1.95 8.50
C THR A 25 -2.80 -0.79 7.74
N VAL A 26 -2.03 0.28 7.52
CA VAL A 26 -2.48 1.50 6.86
C VAL A 26 -2.24 1.47 5.35
N GLY A 27 -1.31 0.64 4.88
CA GLY A 27 -1.02 0.48 3.46
C GLY A 27 -0.94 -1.00 3.08
N ARG A 28 -1.57 -1.38 1.99
CA ARG A 28 -1.36 -2.65 1.30
C ARG A 28 -1.26 -2.41 -0.20
N PHE A 29 -0.26 -3.03 -0.82
CA PHE A 29 -0.24 -3.22 -2.26
C PHE A 29 -0.19 -4.71 -2.53
N GLY A 30 -1.07 -5.22 -3.40
CA GLY A 30 -1.12 -6.64 -3.70
C GLY A 30 -1.77 -6.93 -5.04
N ARG A 31 -1.91 -8.23 -5.34
CA ARG A 31 -2.52 -8.70 -6.60
C ARG A 31 -3.95 -8.22 -6.87
N MET A 32 -4.60 -7.61 -5.87
CA MET A 32 -5.98 -7.13 -5.94
C MET A 32 -6.11 -5.59 -5.90
N GLY A 33 -5.00 -4.87 -5.96
CA GLY A 33 -4.98 -3.42 -6.02
C GLY A 33 -4.23 -2.78 -4.85
N VAL A 34 -4.63 -1.55 -4.56
CA VAL A 34 -4.08 -0.68 -3.53
C VAL A 34 -5.11 -0.53 -2.41
N ASP A 35 -4.67 -0.58 -1.16
CA ASP A 35 -5.47 -0.18 0.00
C ASP A 35 -4.65 0.77 0.85
N LEU A 36 -5.09 2.03 0.93
CA LEU A 36 -4.51 3.03 1.82
C LEU A 36 -5.60 3.52 2.77
N HIS A 37 -5.45 3.23 4.05
CA HIS A 37 -6.45 3.45 5.09
C HIS A 37 -5.98 4.44 6.15
N ASN A 38 -6.92 5.00 6.89
CA ASN A 38 -6.66 5.64 8.18
C ASN A 38 -6.45 4.55 9.25
N THR A 39 -5.72 4.86 10.31
CA THR A 39 -5.51 3.96 11.45
C THR A 39 -6.83 3.67 12.17
N ALA A 40 -6.88 2.59 12.95
CA ALA A 40 -8.04 2.29 13.79
C ALA A 40 -8.34 3.44 14.77
N THR A 41 -7.29 4.06 15.33
CA THR A 41 -7.42 5.22 16.21
C THR A 41 -8.08 6.41 15.51
N GLU A 42 -7.64 6.73 14.29
CA GLU A 42 -8.26 7.80 13.48
C GLU A 42 -9.71 7.49 13.13
N GLN A 43 -10.03 6.23 12.82
CA GLN A 43 -11.40 5.80 12.54
C GLN A 43 -12.32 5.94 13.76
N MET A 44 -11.83 5.62 14.96
CA MET A 44 -12.56 5.84 16.21
C MET A 44 -12.82 7.34 16.48
N LEU A 45 -12.00 8.22 15.92
CA LEU A 45 -12.19 9.68 15.95
C LEU A 45 -13.09 10.20 14.81
N GLY A 46 -13.66 9.30 13.99
CA GLY A 46 -14.63 9.63 12.95
C GLY A 46 -14.07 9.76 11.54
N MET A 47 -12.78 9.46 11.32
CA MET A 47 -12.21 9.41 9.98
C MET A 47 -12.76 8.18 9.21
N PRO A 48 -12.93 8.26 7.88
CA PRO A 48 -13.32 7.08 7.09
C PRO A 48 -12.21 6.02 7.14
N GLU A 49 -12.54 4.75 6.92
CA GLU A 49 -11.50 3.71 6.77
C GLU A 49 -10.62 3.98 5.55
N CYS A 50 -11.23 4.07 4.36
CA CYS A 50 -10.50 4.24 3.11
C CYS A 50 -10.05 5.68 2.87
N ARG A 51 -8.74 5.89 2.71
CA ARG A 51 -8.18 7.13 2.15
C ARG A 51 -8.07 7.05 0.63
N LEU A 52 -7.60 5.91 0.12
CA LEU A 52 -7.49 5.61 -1.30
C LEU A 52 -7.39 4.10 -1.50
N CYS A 53 -8.36 3.52 -2.20
CA CYS A 53 -8.30 2.11 -2.56
C CYS A 53 -8.60 1.92 -4.06
N THR A 54 -7.94 0.95 -4.67
CA THR A 54 -8.24 0.48 -6.02
C THR A 54 -8.60 -1.00 -5.97
N HIS A 55 -9.38 -1.46 -6.95
CA HIS A 55 -9.81 -2.85 -7.02
C HIS A 55 -9.43 -3.46 -8.36
N GLY A 56 -8.92 -4.70 -8.31
CA GLY A 56 -8.58 -5.47 -9.50
C GLY A 56 -7.07 -5.68 -9.64
N ARG A 57 -6.66 -6.26 -10.76
CA ARG A 57 -5.24 -6.56 -10.97
C ARG A 57 -4.45 -5.25 -11.08
N PRO A 58 -3.42 -5.01 -10.26
CA PRO A 58 -2.75 -3.72 -10.19
C PRO A 58 -1.93 -3.45 -11.46
N SER A 59 -1.81 -2.20 -11.82
CA SER A 59 -0.96 -1.70 -12.89
C SER A 59 0.38 -1.15 -12.36
N GLU A 60 1.28 -0.82 -13.27
CA GLU A 60 2.50 -0.08 -12.91
C GLU A 60 2.19 1.33 -12.37
N SER A 61 1.13 1.97 -12.87
CA SER A 61 0.67 3.25 -12.31
C SER A 61 0.12 3.11 -10.89
N ASP A 62 -0.57 2.01 -10.57
CA ASP A 62 -0.99 1.73 -9.19
C ASP A 62 0.21 1.55 -8.28
N TRP A 63 1.28 0.92 -8.78
CA TRP A 63 2.52 0.74 -8.01
C TRP A 63 3.22 2.08 -7.75
N ALA A 64 3.35 2.93 -8.77
CA ALA A 64 3.89 4.27 -8.61
C ALA A 64 3.06 5.11 -7.62
N LEU A 65 1.72 5.02 -7.71
CA LEU A 65 0.79 5.68 -6.80
C LEU A 65 1.01 5.22 -5.35
N PHE A 66 1.05 3.91 -5.10
CA PHE A 66 1.29 3.34 -3.77
C PHE A 66 2.61 3.84 -3.19
N ARG A 67 3.71 3.77 -3.94
CA ARG A 67 5.03 4.23 -3.50
C ARG A 67 5.04 5.74 -3.18
N SER A 68 4.42 6.54 -4.05
CA SER A 68 4.31 7.99 -3.85
C SER A 68 3.53 8.33 -2.59
N LYS A 69 2.37 7.70 -2.37
CA LYS A 69 1.55 7.95 -1.19
C LYS A 69 2.15 7.40 0.10
N ALA A 70 2.86 6.27 0.04
CA ALA A 70 3.60 5.75 1.18
C ALA A 70 4.64 6.76 1.70
N LEU A 71 5.37 7.41 0.78
CA LEU A 71 6.33 8.46 1.13
C LEU A 71 5.62 9.71 1.65
N GLU A 72 4.58 10.19 0.94
CA GLU A 72 3.86 11.42 1.29
C GLU A 72 3.16 11.34 2.64
N TRP A 73 2.51 10.22 2.95
CA TRP A 73 1.63 10.11 4.12
C TRP A 73 2.31 9.53 5.35
N TRP A 74 3.29 8.65 5.16
CA TRP A 74 3.91 7.90 6.25
C TRP A 74 5.43 8.03 6.30
N GLY A 75 6.04 8.76 5.35
CA GLY A 75 7.50 8.86 5.25
C GLY A 75 8.18 7.54 4.90
N VAL A 76 7.43 6.55 4.41
CA VAL A 76 7.95 5.21 4.13
C VAL A 76 8.43 5.15 2.68
N THR A 77 9.73 4.95 2.50
CA THR A 77 10.30 4.65 1.19
C THR A 77 10.11 3.17 0.89
N VAL A 78 9.28 2.88 -0.12
CA VAL A 78 9.08 1.52 -0.63
C VAL A 78 10.03 1.29 -1.82
N PRO A 79 10.94 0.29 -1.75
CA PRO A 79 11.83 -0.03 -2.86
C PRO A 79 11.06 -0.44 -4.12
N GLU A 80 11.57 -0.13 -5.30
CA GLU A 80 10.87 -0.42 -6.56
C GLU A 80 10.68 -1.93 -6.78
N GLU A 81 11.66 -2.71 -6.36
CA GLU A 81 11.73 -4.15 -6.45
C GLU A 81 10.90 -4.87 -5.38
N ALA A 82 10.30 -4.14 -4.43
CA ALA A 82 9.51 -4.73 -3.34
C ALA A 82 8.30 -5.53 -3.82
N PHE A 83 7.84 -5.28 -5.05
CA PHE A 83 6.78 -6.03 -5.71
C PHE A 83 7.24 -6.57 -7.07
N ASP A 84 6.90 -7.82 -7.36
CA ASP A 84 7.25 -8.46 -8.63
C ASP A 84 6.29 -8.02 -9.75
N ARG A 85 6.86 -7.34 -10.75
CA ARG A 85 6.15 -6.77 -11.90
C ARG A 85 5.37 -7.80 -12.72
N ARG A 86 5.70 -9.10 -12.63
CA ARG A 86 4.93 -10.17 -13.29
C ARG A 86 3.47 -10.24 -12.82
N PHE A 87 3.17 -9.72 -11.63
CA PHE A 87 1.81 -9.68 -11.11
C PHE A 87 1.01 -8.47 -11.62
N PHE A 88 1.64 -7.50 -12.29
CA PHE A 88 0.90 -6.40 -12.90
C PHE A 88 -0.06 -6.89 -13.98
N ALA A 89 -1.15 -6.15 -14.17
CA ALA A 89 -2.00 -6.30 -15.33
C ALA A 89 -1.16 -6.02 -16.57
N SER A 90 -1.15 -6.98 -17.50
CA SER A 90 -0.63 -6.72 -18.84
C SER A 90 -1.40 -5.54 -19.42
N ALA A 91 -0.71 -4.59 -20.05
CA ALA A 91 -1.40 -3.64 -20.92
C ALA A 91 -2.23 -4.45 -21.90
N ARG A 92 -3.56 -4.30 -21.88
CA ARG A 92 -4.37 -4.82 -22.97
C ARG A 92 -4.03 -3.95 -24.18
N PRO A 93 -3.60 -4.51 -25.33
CA PRO A 93 -3.69 -3.76 -26.55
C PRO A 93 -5.16 -3.45 -26.78
N ASP A 94 -5.42 -2.18 -27.04
CA ASP A 94 -6.67 -1.59 -27.50
C ASP A 94 -7.14 -2.19 -28.83
#